data_AF-A0A351LYK8-F1
#
_entry.id   AF-A0A351LYK8-F1
#
_cell.length_a   1.000
_cell.length_b   1.000
_cell.length_c   1.000
_cell.angle_alpha   90.00
_cell.angle_beta   90.00
_cell.angle_gamma   90.00
#
_symmetry.space_group_name_H-M   'P 1'
#
loop_
_entity.id
_entity.type
_entity.pdbx_description
1 polymer ?
#
loop_
_entity_poly.entity_id
_entity_poly.type
_entity_poly.pdbx_seq_one_letter_code
_entity_poly.pdbx_strand_id
1 'polypeptide(L)'
;MPTTTLAGGPIPAAATGFCASLAVVSGELVLEVESVVAADGTLDARSHHALLLATRNLLAWTSNRVPPAMSSDLRLLTGVYADLGVQLDRLDPETVTMPRIQALVFSYIFDSADVNAAELGLSARRLSAFVAGSCGGGYPLMASLADLFAEVPGG
;
A
#
# COMPACT_ATOMS: atom_id res chain seq x y z
N MET A 1 24.24 5.77 -11.97
CA MET A 1 22.88 5.26 -11.68
C MET A 1 21.90 6.35 -12.10
N PRO A 2 20.96 6.10 -13.02
CA PRO A 2 20.00 7.13 -13.41
C PRO A 2 19.05 7.37 -12.23
N THR A 3 18.95 8.61 -11.77
CA THR A 3 17.95 9.05 -10.79
C THR A 3 16.59 9.12 -11.48
N THR A 4 15.73 8.14 -11.21
CA THR A 4 14.30 8.25 -11.56
C THR A 4 13.77 9.49 -10.85
N THR A 5 13.27 10.45 -11.63
CA THR A 5 12.72 11.71 -11.10
C THR A 5 11.24 11.72 -11.39
N LEU A 6 10.44 11.66 -10.32
CA LEU A 6 8.99 11.90 -10.37
C LEU A 6 8.73 13.31 -9.85
N ALA A 7 7.50 13.82 -10.03
CA ALA A 7 7.05 14.98 -9.28
C ALA A 7 7.33 14.74 -7.77
N GLY A 8 7.82 15.76 -7.06
CA GLY A 8 8.33 15.61 -5.68
C GLY A 8 9.84 15.33 -5.55
N GLY A 9 10.61 15.31 -6.66
CA GLY A 9 12.07 15.26 -6.63
C GLY A 9 12.68 13.86 -6.85
N PRO A 10 14.02 13.74 -6.77
CA PRO A 10 14.72 12.50 -7.07
C PRO A 10 14.35 11.39 -6.07
N ILE A 11 14.23 10.17 -6.59
CA ILE A 11 14.00 8.98 -5.75
C ILE A 11 15.36 8.51 -5.18
N PRO A 12 15.52 8.47 -3.84
CA PRO A 12 16.77 8.06 -3.21
C PRO A 12 16.97 6.53 -3.30
N ALA A 13 18.20 6.07 -3.07
CA ALA A 13 18.47 4.64 -2.88
C ALA A 13 18.09 4.19 -1.47
N ALA A 14 17.63 2.94 -1.34
CA ALA A 14 17.37 2.34 -0.04
C ALA A 14 18.64 2.08 0.78
N ALA A 15 18.50 2.03 2.10
CA ALA A 15 19.58 1.63 3.00
C ALA A 15 19.99 0.16 2.78
N THR A 16 21.24 -0.17 3.12
CA THR A 16 21.74 -1.55 3.07
C THR A 16 20.85 -2.48 3.90
N GLY A 17 20.47 -3.63 3.32
CA GLY A 17 19.60 -4.61 3.98
C GLY A 17 18.10 -4.30 3.91
N PHE A 18 17.70 -3.14 3.40
CA PHE A 18 16.28 -2.80 3.22
C PHE A 18 15.55 -3.84 2.36
N CYS A 19 16.08 -4.17 1.17
CA CYS A 19 15.41 -5.07 0.23
C CYS A 19 15.27 -6.50 0.77
N ALA A 20 16.29 -7.01 1.47
CA ALA A 20 16.22 -8.32 2.12
C ALA A 20 15.13 -8.35 3.20
N SER A 21 15.08 -7.29 4.03
CA SER A 21 14.07 -7.18 5.09
C SER A 21 12.65 -6.98 4.53
N LEU A 22 12.52 -6.20 3.44
CA LEU A 22 11.27 -6.00 2.74
C LEU A 22 10.76 -7.31 2.14
N ALA A 23 11.65 -8.15 1.61
CA ALA A 23 11.26 -9.45 1.05
C ALA A 23 10.69 -10.39 2.12
N VAL A 24 11.30 -10.44 3.31
CA VAL A 24 10.79 -11.23 4.44
C VAL A 24 9.39 -10.77 4.84
N VAL A 25 9.22 -9.47 5.13
CA VAL A 25 7.93 -8.92 5.57
C VAL A 25 6.86 -9.05 4.48
N SER A 26 7.22 -8.82 3.21
CA SER A 26 6.27 -8.99 2.11
C SER A 26 5.83 -10.45 1.98
N GLY A 27 6.74 -11.40 2.16
CA GLY A 27 6.42 -12.83 2.14
C GLY A 27 5.48 -13.25 3.27
N GLU A 28 5.75 -12.78 4.50
CA GLU A 28 4.88 -13.02 5.66
C GLU A 28 3.45 -12.50 5.40
N LEU A 29 3.33 -11.25 4.94
CA LEU A 29 2.03 -10.62 4.67
C LEU A 29 1.27 -11.29 3.52
N VAL A 30 1.97 -11.74 2.47
CA VAL A 30 1.35 -12.47 1.37
C VAL A 30 0.80 -13.81 1.86
N LEU A 31 1.54 -14.55 2.68
CA LEU A 31 1.07 -15.82 3.25
C LEU A 31 -0.14 -15.62 4.17
N GLU A 32 -0.16 -14.54 4.97
CA GLU A 32 -1.33 -14.18 5.79
C GLU A 32 -2.58 -13.96 4.91
N VAL A 33 -2.44 -13.22 3.82
CA VAL A 33 -3.53 -13.01 2.86
C VAL A 33 -3.95 -14.31 2.19
N GLU A 34 -3.00 -15.08 1.65
CA GLU A 34 -3.28 -16.34 0.96
C GLU A 34 -4.02 -17.34 1.86
N SER A 35 -3.75 -17.33 3.17
CA SER A 35 -4.41 -18.22 4.13
C SER A 35 -5.94 -18.02 4.22
N VAL A 36 -6.44 -16.85 3.77
CA VAL A 36 -7.87 -16.50 3.78
C VAL A 36 -8.49 -16.38 2.40
N VAL A 37 -7.69 -16.51 1.33
CA VAL A 37 -8.20 -16.55 -0.05
C VAL A 37 -8.87 -17.90 -0.29
N ALA A 38 -9.99 -17.89 -1.00
CA ALA A 38 -10.68 -19.12 -1.36
C ALA A 38 -9.79 -20.02 -2.22
N ALA A 39 -9.96 -21.34 -2.12
CA ALA A 39 -9.11 -22.31 -2.84
C ALA A 39 -9.17 -22.18 -4.37
N ASP A 40 -10.23 -21.56 -4.89
CA ASP A 40 -10.40 -21.24 -6.32
C ASP A 40 -9.77 -19.89 -6.73
N GLY A 41 -9.09 -19.21 -5.80
CA GLY A 41 -8.46 -17.91 -5.99
C GLY A 41 -9.42 -16.73 -5.99
N THR A 42 -10.70 -16.93 -5.66
CA THR A 42 -11.66 -15.83 -5.61
C THR A 42 -11.40 -14.92 -4.42
N LEU A 43 -11.44 -13.61 -4.68
CA LEU A 43 -11.30 -12.58 -3.66
C LEU A 43 -12.69 -12.16 -3.17
N ASP A 44 -13.05 -12.64 -1.99
CA ASP A 44 -14.24 -12.27 -1.25
C ASP A 44 -13.98 -11.11 -0.27
N ALA A 45 -14.98 -10.77 0.54
CA ALA A 45 -14.87 -9.66 1.50
C ALA A 45 -13.80 -9.91 2.58
N ARG A 46 -13.63 -11.17 3.00
CA ARG A 46 -12.63 -11.59 4.00
C ARG A 46 -11.22 -11.41 3.47
N SER A 47 -10.94 -11.91 2.26
CA SER A 47 -9.62 -11.76 1.64
C SER A 47 -9.29 -10.30 1.28
N HIS A 48 -10.28 -9.49 0.88
CA HIS A 48 -10.10 -8.04 0.73
C HIS A 48 -9.80 -7.34 2.05
N HIS A 49 -10.48 -7.73 3.14
CA HIS A 49 -10.19 -7.21 4.48
C HIS A 49 -8.74 -7.52 4.89
N ALA A 50 -8.28 -8.76 4.69
CA ALA A 50 -6.89 -9.15 4.94
C ALA A 50 -5.89 -8.38 4.07
N LEU A 51 -6.17 -8.19 2.77
CA LEU A 51 -5.32 -7.41 1.87
C LEU A 51 -5.12 -5.96 2.34
N LEU A 52 -6.20 -5.32 2.80
CA LEU A 52 -6.13 -3.94 3.31
C LEU A 52 -5.30 -3.86 4.60
N LEU A 53 -5.47 -4.81 5.52
CA LEU A 53 -4.66 -4.91 6.73
C LEU A 53 -3.18 -5.19 6.42
N ALA A 54 -2.90 -6.08 5.47
CA ALA A 54 -1.54 -6.36 5.01
C ALA A 54 -0.89 -5.11 4.41
N THR A 55 -1.63 -4.35 3.59
CA THR A 55 -1.15 -3.10 3.01
C THR A 55 -0.84 -2.05 4.09
N ARG A 56 -1.72 -1.89 5.08
CA ARG A 56 -1.47 -1.04 6.26
C ARG A 56 -0.19 -1.45 6.99
N ASN A 57 -0.04 -2.74 7.29
CA ASN A 57 1.10 -3.26 8.04
C ASN A 57 2.42 -3.05 7.26
N LEU A 58 2.40 -3.26 5.94
CA LEU A 58 3.53 -3.03 5.07
C LEU A 58 3.94 -1.54 5.04
N LEU A 59 2.96 -0.64 4.95
CA LEU A 59 3.21 0.81 4.98
C LEU A 59 3.78 1.26 6.33
N ALA A 60 3.21 0.77 7.43
CA ALA A 60 3.71 1.04 8.78
C ALA A 60 5.13 0.53 9.00
N TRP A 61 5.47 -0.65 8.45
CA TRP A 61 6.82 -1.18 8.49
C TRP A 61 7.80 -0.32 7.67
N THR A 62 7.37 0.11 6.48
CA THR A 62 8.18 0.87 5.53
C THR A 62 8.46 2.29 6.01
N SER A 63 7.50 2.93 6.69
CA SER A 63 7.59 4.34 7.11
C SER A 63 8.81 4.70 7.94
N ASN A 64 9.31 3.74 8.74
CA ASN A 64 10.46 3.93 9.61
C ASN A 64 11.81 3.51 8.96
N ARG A 65 11.78 3.08 7.69
CA ARG A 65 12.92 2.45 7.00
C ARG A 65 13.26 3.10 5.66
N VAL A 66 12.56 4.17 5.30
CA VAL A 66 12.84 4.95 4.10
C VAL A 66 13.77 6.14 4.40
N PRO A 67 14.53 6.63 3.41
CA PRO A 67 15.31 7.84 3.55
C PRO A 67 14.43 9.08 3.87
N PRO A 68 14.97 10.12 4.54
CA PRO A 68 14.22 11.33 4.90
C PRO A 68 13.50 12.02 3.73
N ALA A 69 14.03 11.90 2.51
CA ALA A 69 13.44 12.44 1.29
C ALA A 69 12.10 11.78 0.90
N MET A 70 11.76 10.63 1.48
CA MET A 70 10.49 9.92 1.27
C MET A 70 9.51 10.11 2.44
N SER A 71 9.90 10.78 3.53
CA SER A 71 9.12 10.79 4.77
C SER A 71 7.75 11.46 4.63
N SER A 72 7.61 12.46 3.76
CA SER A 72 6.31 13.09 3.50
C SER A 72 5.35 12.13 2.79
N ASP A 73 5.85 11.43 1.75
CA ASP A 73 5.07 10.48 0.95
C ASP A 73 4.58 9.33 1.84
N LEU A 74 5.46 8.80 2.69
CA LEU A 74 5.12 7.71 3.60
C LEU A 74 4.20 8.19 4.72
N ARG A 75 4.36 9.40 5.25
CA ARG A 75 3.45 9.93 6.28
C ARG A 75 2.02 10.07 5.75
N LEU A 76 1.87 10.52 4.50
CA LEU A 76 0.55 10.63 3.88
C LEU A 76 -0.10 9.24 3.73
N LEU A 77 0.61 8.29 3.11
CA LEU A 77 0.12 6.93 2.92
C LEU A 77 -0.20 6.22 4.25
N THR A 78 0.72 6.31 5.22
CA THR A 78 0.56 5.66 6.52
C THR A 78 -0.57 6.27 7.35
N GLY A 79 -0.80 7.59 7.27
CA GLY A 79 -1.94 8.24 7.92
C GLY A 79 -3.28 7.67 7.43
N VAL A 80 -3.49 7.69 6.11
CA VAL A 80 -4.72 7.17 5.49
C VAL A 80 -4.97 5.70 5.84
N TYR A 81 -3.95 4.86 5.69
CA TYR A 81 -4.08 3.43 5.96
C TYR A 81 -4.15 3.10 7.46
N ALA A 82 -3.62 3.95 8.34
CA ALA A 82 -3.80 3.80 9.78
C ALA A 82 -5.24 4.08 10.19
N ASP A 83 -5.84 5.17 9.70
CA ASP A 83 -7.23 5.53 9.99
C ASP A 83 -8.22 4.50 9.43
N LEU A 84 -8.00 4.05 8.19
CA LEU A 84 -8.74 2.94 7.60
C LEU A 84 -8.55 1.66 8.43
N GLY A 85 -7.32 1.37 8.85
CA GLY A 85 -6.96 0.23 9.68
C GLY A 85 -7.76 0.14 10.97
N VAL A 86 -7.95 1.26 11.66
CA VAL A 86 -8.76 1.33 12.90
C VAL A 86 -10.20 0.90 12.64
N GLN A 87 -10.77 1.23 11.49
CA GLN A 87 -12.13 0.78 11.15
C GLN A 87 -12.16 -0.69 10.73
N LEU A 88 -11.14 -1.15 10.00
CA LEU A 88 -11.02 -2.54 9.59
C LEU A 88 -10.88 -3.47 10.81
N ASP A 89 -10.10 -3.10 11.82
CA ASP A 89 -9.92 -3.89 13.05
C ASP A 89 -11.22 -4.06 13.86
N ARG A 90 -12.25 -3.23 13.60
CA ARG A 90 -13.58 -3.33 14.24
C ARG A 90 -14.54 -4.24 13.49
N LEU A 91 -14.20 -4.64 12.26
CA LEU A 91 -15.02 -5.55 11.48
C LEU A 91 -14.72 -6.98 11.91
N ASP A 92 -15.77 -7.80 11.95
CA ASP A 92 -15.63 -9.24 12.05
C ASP A 92 -15.30 -9.81 10.65
N PRO A 93 -14.11 -10.42 10.44
CA PRO A 93 -13.70 -10.95 9.15
C PRO A 93 -14.62 -12.04 8.60
N GLU A 94 -15.38 -12.74 9.45
CA GLU A 94 -16.28 -13.83 9.04
C GLU A 94 -17.65 -13.30 8.54
N THR A 95 -18.01 -12.06 8.90
CA THR A 95 -19.33 -11.48 8.57
C THR A 95 -19.24 -10.19 7.74
N VAL A 96 -18.02 -9.71 7.48
CA VAL A 96 -17.79 -8.53 6.66
C VAL A 96 -18.30 -8.73 5.23
N THR A 97 -18.87 -7.68 4.66
CA THR A 97 -19.42 -7.70 3.30
C THR A 97 -18.61 -6.80 2.36
N MET A 98 -18.60 -7.12 1.07
CA MET A 98 -17.89 -6.32 0.07
C MET A 98 -18.38 -4.87 0.03
N PRO A 99 -19.70 -4.57 0.05
CA PRO A 99 -20.18 -3.19 0.10
C PRO A 99 -19.68 -2.43 1.34
N ARG A 100 -19.51 -3.12 2.48
CA ARG A 100 -18.97 -2.48 3.69
C ARG A 100 -17.50 -2.12 3.54
N ILE A 101 -16.69 -3.01 2.95
CA ILE A 101 -15.28 -2.74 2.64
C ILE A 101 -15.17 -1.56 1.67
N GLN A 102 -15.94 -1.59 0.57
CA GLN A 102 -15.94 -0.53 -0.43
C GLN A 102 -16.33 0.84 0.16
N ALA A 103 -17.36 0.88 1.02
CA ALA A 103 -17.76 2.10 1.70
C ALA A 103 -16.64 2.69 2.56
N LEU A 104 -15.92 1.85 3.32
CA LEU A 104 -14.79 2.31 4.14
C LEU A 104 -13.62 2.81 3.29
N VAL A 105 -13.24 2.06 2.25
CA VAL A 105 -12.18 2.49 1.33
C VAL A 105 -12.54 3.82 0.69
N PHE A 106 -13.78 3.99 0.22
CA PHE A 106 -14.24 5.24 -0.36
C PHE A 106 -14.15 6.41 0.63
N SER A 107 -14.70 6.25 1.84
CA SER A 107 -14.71 7.31 2.85
C SER A 107 -13.31 7.75 3.30
N TYR A 108 -12.36 6.82 3.40
CA TYR A 108 -11.04 7.12 3.97
C TYR A 108 -9.96 7.41 2.92
N ILE A 109 -10.06 6.82 1.72
CA ILE A 109 -9.05 7.01 0.67
C ILE A 109 -9.45 8.12 -0.31
N PHE A 110 -10.75 8.26 -0.60
CA PHE A 110 -11.23 9.12 -1.70
C PHE A 110 -12.05 10.32 -1.24
N ASP A 111 -12.79 10.22 -0.12
CA ASP A 111 -13.72 11.26 0.35
C ASP A 111 -13.26 11.96 1.64
N SER A 112 -12.04 11.70 2.11
CA SER A 112 -11.52 12.39 3.30
C SER A 112 -11.15 13.83 2.95
N ALA A 113 -11.79 14.80 3.60
CA ALA A 113 -11.58 16.24 3.37
C ALA A 113 -10.11 16.70 3.57
N ASP A 114 -9.33 15.92 4.34
CA ASP A 114 -7.94 16.22 4.67
C ASP A 114 -6.90 15.57 3.74
N VAL A 115 -7.34 14.74 2.77
CA VAL A 115 -6.43 14.02 1.86
C VAL A 115 -6.71 14.40 0.41
N ASN A 116 -5.70 14.94 -0.25
CA ASN A 116 -5.74 15.17 -1.70
C ASN A 116 -5.44 13.86 -2.44
N ALA A 117 -6.41 13.32 -3.17
CA ALA A 117 -6.27 12.09 -3.94
C ALA A 117 -5.09 12.12 -4.95
N ALA A 118 -4.78 13.29 -5.53
CA ALA A 118 -3.65 13.44 -6.43
C ALA A 118 -2.29 13.35 -5.69
N GLU A 119 -2.21 13.89 -4.47
CA GLU A 119 -1.01 13.78 -3.63
C GLU A 119 -0.82 12.37 -3.08
N LEU A 120 -1.92 11.70 -2.73
CA LEU A 120 -1.91 10.30 -2.31
C LEU A 120 -1.43 9.38 -3.44
N GLY A 121 -1.97 9.59 -4.65
CA GLY A 121 -1.55 8.85 -5.84
C GLY A 121 -0.09 9.12 -6.22
N LEU A 122 0.38 10.37 -6.10
CA LEU A 122 1.79 10.69 -6.29
C LEU A 122 2.68 9.98 -5.26
N SER A 123 2.28 9.98 -4.00
CA SER A 123 3.01 9.31 -2.91
C SER A 123 3.12 7.81 -3.13
N ALA A 124 2.02 7.15 -3.54
CA ALA A 124 1.98 5.73 -3.88
C ALA A 124 2.95 5.39 -5.02
N ARG A 125 2.93 6.19 -6.10
CA ARG A 125 3.84 6.02 -7.25
C ARG A 125 5.30 6.25 -6.89
N ARG A 126 5.60 7.25 -6.07
CA ARG A 126 6.96 7.52 -5.58
C ARG A 126 7.49 6.38 -4.73
N LEU A 127 6.67 5.84 -3.83
CA LEU A 127 7.03 4.66 -3.02
C LEU A 127 7.29 3.43 -3.90
N SER A 128 6.42 3.15 -4.87
CA SER A 128 6.62 2.04 -5.81
C SER A 128 7.91 2.21 -6.62
N ALA A 129 8.18 3.42 -7.12
CA ALA A 129 9.44 3.73 -7.82
C ALA A 129 10.68 3.59 -6.92
N PHE A 130 10.59 3.94 -5.64
CA PHE A 130 11.65 3.73 -4.65
C PHE A 130 11.97 2.25 -4.46
N VAL A 131 10.95 1.41 -4.30
CA VAL A 131 11.11 -0.04 -4.16
C VAL A 131 11.65 -0.64 -5.46
N ALA A 132 11.07 -0.32 -6.61
CA ALA A 132 11.50 -0.83 -7.91
C ALA A 132 12.95 -0.43 -8.23
N GLY A 133 13.31 0.83 -7.97
CA GLY A 133 14.66 1.35 -8.21
C GLY A 133 15.72 0.80 -7.26
N SER A 134 15.34 0.42 -6.03
CA SER A 134 16.27 -0.08 -5.02
C SER A 134 16.38 -1.60 -4.98
N CYS A 135 15.26 -2.30 -5.18
CA CYS A 135 15.12 -3.72 -4.93
C CYS A 135 14.74 -4.54 -6.18
N GLY A 136 14.36 -3.86 -7.28
CA GLY A 136 13.81 -4.53 -8.46
C GLY A 136 12.32 -4.87 -8.31
N GLY A 137 11.83 -5.74 -9.19
CA GLY A 137 10.45 -6.25 -9.14
C GLY A 137 10.24 -7.35 -8.09
N GLY A 138 9.02 -7.89 -8.00
CA GLY A 138 8.69 -9.01 -7.11
C GLY A 138 8.03 -8.62 -5.78
N TYR A 139 7.57 -7.38 -5.65
CA TYR A 139 6.85 -6.87 -4.47
C TYR A 139 5.40 -6.53 -4.84
N PRO A 140 4.50 -7.53 -4.92
CA PRO A 140 3.16 -7.36 -5.50
C PRO A 140 2.31 -6.34 -4.75
N LEU A 141 2.33 -6.33 -3.41
CA LEU A 141 1.60 -5.35 -2.61
C LEU A 141 2.03 -3.90 -2.89
N MET A 142 3.33 -3.68 -3.16
CA MET A 142 3.85 -2.35 -3.52
C MET A 142 3.48 -1.94 -4.95
N ALA A 143 3.47 -2.91 -5.87
CA ALA A 143 3.04 -2.68 -7.25
C ALA A 143 1.55 -2.32 -7.30
N SER A 144 0.70 -3.14 -6.66
CA SER A 144 -0.74 -2.91 -6.61
C SER A 144 -1.11 -1.58 -5.97
N LEU A 145 -0.36 -1.11 -4.96
CA LEU A 145 -0.61 0.19 -4.35
C LEU A 145 -0.47 1.34 -5.35
N ALA A 146 0.51 1.28 -6.27
CA ALA A 146 0.65 2.30 -7.31
C ALA A 146 -0.42 2.16 -8.39
N ASP A 147 -0.80 0.94 -8.73
CA ASP A 147 -1.83 0.67 -9.75
C ASP A 147 -3.22 1.19 -9.33
N LEU A 148 -3.52 1.19 -8.02
CA LEU A 148 -4.78 1.75 -7.49
C LEU A 148 -5.00 3.23 -7.83
N PHE A 149 -3.92 3.98 -8.04
CA PHE A 149 -3.97 5.40 -8.37
C PHE A 149 -3.44 5.68 -9.79
N ALA A 150 -3.21 4.64 -10.59
CA ALA A 150 -2.90 4.82 -11.98
C ALA A 150 -4.13 5.42 -12.69
N GLU A 151 -3.93 6.47 -13.48
CA GLU A 151 -4.99 6.98 -14.34
C GLU A 151 -5.41 5.84 -15.28
N VAL A 152 -6.69 5.47 -15.25
CA VAL A 152 -7.24 4.56 -16.25
C VAL A 152 -7.18 5.32 -17.59
N PRO A 153 -6.50 4.80 -18.62
CA PRO A 153 -6.54 5.43 -19.93
C PRO A 153 -8.01 5.49 -20.36
N GLY A 154 -8.55 6.70 -20.49
CA GLY A 154 -9.93 6.90 -20.92
C GLY A 154 -10.18 6.15 -22.23
N GLY A 155 -11.20 5.29 -22.22
CA GLY A 155 -11.79 4.75 -23.45
C GLY A 155 -12.62 5.81 -24.18
#